data_AF-A0AAP8N6P8-F1
#
_entry.id   AF-A0AAP8N6P8-F1
#
_cell.length_a   1.000
_cell.length_b   1.000
_cell.length_c   1.000
_cell.angle_alpha   90.00
_cell.angle_beta   90.00
_cell.angle_gamma   90.00
#
_symmetry.space_group_name_H-M   'P 1'
#
loop_
_entity.id
_entity.type
_entity.pdbx_description
1 polymer ?
#
loop_
_entity_poly.entity_id
_entity_poly.type
_entity_poly.pdbx_seq_one_letter_code
_entity_poly.pdbx_strand_id
1 'polypeptide(L)'
;SKGAYVISPAKQDKVDVILIGAGSEVQLAVGAQEKLAAQGISASVVSMPSMDLFDKQSEEYKQSVLPREVTKRVAVEMGSSFGWHKYV
;
A
#
# COMPACT_ATOMS: atom_id res chain seq x y z
N SER A 1 9.52 4.59 14.38
CA SER A 1 9.11 3.97 13.09
C SER A 1 7.60 4.11 12.95
N LYS A 2 7.08 4.30 11.73
CA LYS A 2 5.64 4.61 11.49
C LYS A 2 4.77 3.39 11.14
N GLY A 3 5.34 2.20 11.05
CA GLY A 3 4.63 0.93 10.81
C GLY A 3 4.27 0.66 9.35
N ALA A 4 3.78 1.67 8.62
CA ALA A 4 3.58 1.64 7.18
C ALA A 4 3.95 3.00 6.56
N TYR A 5 4.39 3.00 5.30
CA TYR A 5 4.73 4.23 4.58
C TYR A 5 4.68 4.02 3.06
N VAL A 6 4.42 5.09 2.32
CA VAL A 6 4.49 5.10 0.85
C VAL A 6 5.95 5.00 0.44
N ILE A 7 6.30 3.96 -0.31
CA ILE A 7 7.66 3.73 -0.81
C ILE A 7 7.80 4.12 -2.29
N SER A 8 6.72 4.02 -3.05
CA SER A 8 6.64 4.50 -4.42
C SER A 8 5.29 5.15 -4.66
N PRO A 9 5.19 6.50 -4.70
CA PRO A 9 3.93 7.17 -4.92
C PRO A 9 3.38 6.87 -6.32
N ALA A 10 2.08 7.07 -6.50
CA ALA A 10 1.47 7.05 -7.81
C ALA A 10 2.10 8.13 -8.71
N LYS A 11 2.25 7.82 -10.01
CA LYS A 11 2.90 8.73 -10.98
C LYS A 11 1.96 9.82 -11.50
N GLN A 12 0.67 9.71 -11.22
CA GLN A 12 -0.37 10.68 -11.61
C GLN A 12 -1.05 11.23 -10.35
N ASP A 13 -1.69 12.39 -10.47
CA ASP A 13 -2.40 13.05 -9.36
C ASP A 13 -3.50 12.18 -8.76
N LYS A 14 -4.12 11.33 -9.58
CA LYS A 14 -5.13 10.36 -9.16
C LYS A 14 -4.47 9.00 -8.88
N VAL A 15 -4.76 8.43 -7.72
CA VAL A 15 -4.40 7.05 -7.36
C VAL A 15 -5.58 6.14 -7.67
N ASP A 16 -5.41 5.20 -8.59
CA ASP A 16 -6.45 4.23 -8.95
C ASP A 16 -6.43 3.00 -8.03
N VAL A 17 -5.26 2.60 -7.54
CA VAL A 17 -5.08 1.41 -6.67
C VAL A 17 -3.89 1.59 -5.73
N ILE A 18 -3.96 1.02 -4.54
CA ILE A 18 -2.83 0.93 -3.61
C ILE A 18 -2.38 -0.53 -3.50
N LEU A 19 -1.09 -0.76 -3.72
CA LEU A 19 -0.43 -2.04 -3.53
C LEU A 19 0.33 -2.00 -2.20
N ILE A 20 -0.02 -2.90 -1.28
CA ILE A 20 0.58 -2.99 0.05
C ILE A 20 1.46 -4.24 0.10
N GLY A 21 2.76 -4.07 0.37
CA GLY A 21 3.69 -5.19 0.53
C GLY A 21 4.27 -5.25 1.94
N ALA A 22 4.59 -6.45 2.40
CA ALA A 22 5.35 -6.70 3.63
C ALA A 22 6.61 -7.53 3.32
N GLY A 23 7.73 -7.20 3.96
CA GLY A 23 8.99 -7.94 3.78
C GLY A 23 9.50 -7.96 2.33
N SER A 24 9.84 -9.15 1.83
CA SER A 24 10.35 -9.37 0.47
C SER A 24 9.33 -9.04 -0.62
N GLU A 25 8.03 -9.12 -0.31
CA GLU A 25 6.97 -8.95 -1.30
C GLU A 25 6.77 -7.48 -1.72
N VAL A 26 7.38 -6.52 -1.00
CA VAL A 26 7.40 -5.11 -1.41
C VAL A 26 7.98 -4.95 -2.82
N GLN A 27 9.01 -5.73 -3.18
CA GLN A 27 9.60 -5.69 -4.52
C GLN A 27 8.62 -6.17 -5.60
N LEU A 28 7.74 -7.13 -5.28
CA LEU A 28 6.68 -7.57 -6.20
C LEU A 28 5.66 -6.45 -6.42
N ALA A 29 5.29 -5.71 -5.37
CA ALA A 29 4.38 -4.57 -5.48
C ALA A 29 4.97 -3.44 -6.34
N VAL A 30 6.27 -3.15 -6.22
CA VAL A 30 6.97 -2.20 -7.09
C VAL A 30 6.97 -2.66 -8.55
N GLY A 31 7.30 -3.93 -8.82
CA GLY A 31 7.25 -4.46 -10.19
C GLY A 31 5.83 -4.46 -10.78
N ALA A 32 4.81 -4.67 -9.97
CA ALA A 32 3.41 -4.58 -10.38
C ALA A 32 2.99 -3.14 -10.71
N GLN A 33 3.47 -2.15 -9.95
CA GLN A 33 3.23 -0.74 -10.25
C GLN A 33 3.71 -0.37 -11.67
N GLU A 34 4.89 -0.84 -12.08
CA GLU A 34 5.44 -0.58 -13.42
C GLU A 34 4.55 -1.19 -14.52
N LYS A 35 4.10 -2.43 -14.33
CA LYS A 35 3.22 -3.13 -15.29
C LYS A 35 1.83 -2.51 -15.38
N LEU A 36 1.30 -2.00 -14.26
CA LEU A 36 0.03 -1.29 -14.22
C LEU A 36 0.14 0.07 -14.89
N ALA A 37 1.24 0.79 -14.69
CA ALA A 37 1.49 2.06 -15.36
C ALA A 37 1.53 1.90 -16.89
N ALA A 38 2.11 0.81 -17.41
CA ALA A 38 2.09 0.48 -18.84
C ALA A 38 0.68 0.24 -19.41
N GLN A 39 -0.31 -0.03 -18.55
CA GLN A 39 -1.72 -0.20 -18.88
C GLN A 39 -2.55 1.06 -18.57
N GLY A 40 -1.90 2.16 -18.19
CA GLY A 40 -2.58 3.41 -17.82
C GLY A 40 -3.25 3.39 -16.44
N ILE A 41 -2.90 2.44 -15.56
CA ILE A 41 -3.42 2.36 -14.20
C ILE A 41 -2.42 2.99 -13.24
N SER A 42 -2.85 4.01 -12.50
CA SER A 42 -2.01 4.75 -11.55
C SER A 42 -2.00 4.06 -10.18
N ALA A 43 -0.94 3.32 -9.87
CA ALA A 43 -0.79 2.58 -8.61
C ALA A 43 0.18 3.28 -7.65
N SER A 44 -0.14 3.29 -6.36
CA SER A 44 0.78 3.67 -5.26
C SER A 44 1.25 2.42 -4.51
N VAL A 45 2.51 2.39 -4.07
CA VAL A 45 3.09 1.27 -3.31
C VAL A 45 3.35 1.68 -1.88
N VAL A 46 2.81 0.90 -0.95
CA VAL A 46 2.99 1.04 0.50
C VAL A 46 3.78 -0.16 1.02
N SER A 47 4.83 0.12 1.79
CA SER A 47 5.51 -0.87 2.62
C SER A 47 4.86 -0.88 4.00
N MET A 48 4.42 -2.05 4.48
CA MET A 48 3.77 -2.22 5.79
C MET A 48 4.50 -3.28 6.64
N PRO A 49 5.68 -2.98 7.20
CA PRO A 49 6.40 -3.91 8.07
C PRO A 49 5.76 -4.15 9.45
N SER A 50 4.84 -3.28 9.91
CA SER A 50 4.15 -3.47 11.19
C SER A 50 2.78 -2.79 11.22
N MET A 51 1.73 -3.61 11.19
CA MET A 51 0.33 -3.20 11.36
C MET A 51 0.11 -2.51 12.72
N ASP A 52 0.62 -3.11 13.80
CA ASP A 52 0.48 -2.59 15.17
C ASP A 52 1.05 -1.18 15.35
N LEU A 53 2.21 -0.90 14.76
CA LEU A 53 2.80 0.43 14.81
C LEU A 53 2.02 1.43 13.96
N PHE A 54 1.52 0.99 12.79
CA PHE A 54 0.72 1.84 11.91
C PHE A 54 -0.63 2.21 12.52
N ASP A 55 -1.26 1.26 13.22
CA ASP A 55 -2.53 1.46 13.92
C ASP A 55 -2.45 2.50 15.04
N LYS A 56 -1.28 2.66 15.64
CA LYS A 56 -1.00 3.67 16.68
C LYS A 56 -0.70 5.05 16.12
N GLN A 57 -0.58 5.21 14.80
CA GLN A 57 -0.34 6.52 14.19
C GLN A 57 -1.60 7.39 14.23
N SER A 58 -1.42 8.70 14.06
CA SER A 58 -2.55 9.63 13.96
C SER A 58 -3.39 9.35 12.71
N GLU A 59 -4.67 9.72 12.75
CA GLU A 59 -5.58 9.51 11.62
C GLU A 59 -5.11 10.28 10.37
N GLU A 60 -4.52 11.47 10.55
CA GLU A 60 -3.94 12.27 9.46
C GLU A 60 -2.80 11.51 8.78
N TYR A 61 -1.96 10.82 9.55
CA TYR A 61 -0.88 10.01 8.98
C TYR A 61 -1.41 8.75 8.30
N LYS A 62 -2.42 8.09 8.88
CA LYS A 62 -3.05 6.94 8.22
C LYS A 62 -3.71 7.35 6.91
N GLN A 63 -4.34 8.52 6.85
CA GLN A 63 -4.90 9.08 5.60
C GLN A 63 -3.83 9.40 4.57
N SER A 64 -2.64 9.85 4.97
CA SER A 64 -1.57 10.12 4.00
C SER A 64 -0.93 8.86 3.41
N VAL A 65 -1.11 7.69 4.04
CA VAL A 65 -0.60 6.41 3.57
C VAL A 65 -1.67 5.57 2.88
N LEU A 66 -2.86 5.47 3.49
CA LEU A 66 -4.03 4.74 2.99
C LEU A 66 -5.27 5.65 2.97
N PRO A 67 -5.35 6.60 2.02
CA PRO A 67 -6.51 7.49 1.89
C PRO A 67 -7.81 6.70 1.74
N ARG A 68 -8.84 7.06 2.51
CA ARG A 68 -10.13 6.32 2.56
C ARG A 68 -10.87 6.35 1.22
N GLU A 69 -10.65 7.39 0.42
CA GLU A 69 -11.22 7.54 -0.92
C GLU A 69 -10.69 6.51 -1.93
N VAL A 70 -9.51 5.93 -1.69
CA VAL A 70 -8.94 4.88 -2.53
C VAL A 70 -9.24 3.52 -1.93
N THR A 71 -10.38 2.94 -2.30
CA THR A 71 -10.86 1.64 -1.80
C THR A 71 -10.27 0.44 -2.54
N LYS A 72 -9.74 0.63 -3.75
CA LYS A 72 -9.08 -0.43 -4.50
C LYS A 72 -7.69 -0.68 -3.91
N ARG A 73 -7.54 -1.78 -3.19
CA ARG A 73 -6.31 -2.12 -2.48
C ARG A 73 -6.00 -3.60 -2.63
N VAL A 74 -4.71 -3.91 -2.75
CA VAL A 74 -4.20 -5.29 -2.82
C VAL A 74 -3.04 -5.42 -1.85
N ALA A 75 -3.12 -6.39 -0.95
CA ALA A 75 -2.02 -6.76 -0.07
C ALA A 75 -1.27 -7.98 -0.61
N VAL A 76 0.06 -7.97 -0.50
CA VAL A 76 0.94 -9.06 -0.94
C VAL A 76 1.93 -9.37 0.17
N GLU A 77 1.88 -10.61 0.66
CA GLU A 77 2.74 -11.15 1.71
C GLU A 77 2.87 -12.66 1.52
N MET A 78 4.06 -13.22 1.78
CA MET A 78 4.25 -14.66 1.93
C MET A 78 3.77 -15.12 3.32
N GLY A 79 2.46 -15.07 3.53
CA GLY A 79 1.81 -15.30 4.82
C GLY A 79 0.32 -15.56 4.70
N SER A 80 -0.38 -15.54 5.84
CA SER A 80 -1.85 -15.68 5.86
C SER A 80 -2.52 -14.37 5.46
N SER A 81 -3.67 -14.46 4.80
CA SER A 81 -4.51 -13.27 4.54
C SER A 81 -5.18 -12.73 5.82
N PHE A 82 -5.10 -13.46 6.93
CA PHE A 82 -5.66 -13.03 8.20
C PHE A 82 -5.11 -11.66 8.63
N GLY A 83 -5.98 -10.78 9.13
CA GLY A 83 -5.63 -9.39 9.51
C GLY A 83 -5.61 -8.38 8.36
N TRP A 84 -5.28 -8.78 7.12
CA TRP A 84 -5.19 -7.86 5.98
C TRP A 84 -6.51 -7.18 5.62
N HIS A 85 -7.66 -7.83 5.89
CA HIS A 85 -9.02 -7.29 5.69
C HIS A 85 -9.29 -5.94 6.39
N LYS A 86 -8.44 -5.55 7.36
CA LYS A 86 -8.52 -4.21 7.97
C LYS A 86 -8.07 -3.10 7.03
N TYR A 87 -7.19 -3.43 6.07
CA TYR A 87 -6.52 -2.47 5.19
C TYR A 87 -6.94 -2.58 3.74
N VAL A 88 -7.50 -3.71 3.31
CA VAL A 88 -7.96 -3.98 1.93
C VAL A 88 -9.47 -4.03 1.80
#